data_AF-A0A2N3E0W0-F1
#
_entry.id   AF-A0A2N3E0W0-F1
#
_cell.length_a   1.000
_cell.length_b   1.000
_cell.length_c   1.000
_cell.angle_alpha   90.00
_cell.angle_beta   90.00
_cell.angle_gamma   90.00
#
_symmetry.space_group_name_H-M   'P 1'
#
loop_
_entity.id
_entity.type
_entity.pdbx_description
1 polymer ?
#
loop_
_entity_poly.entity_id
_entity_poly.type
_entity_poly.pdbx_seq_one_letter_code
_entity_poly.pdbx_strand_id
1 'polypeptide(L)'
;MSGTAASEDTTDDGFLDGRLKILQPAKGYRAGLDAVLLAAAVPARAGERVLEAGAGVGVASLCLASRVSGLEVAGIELQPPLAALAGENISR
;
A
#
# COMPACT_ATOMS: atom_id res chain seq x y z
N MET A 1 -11.93 25.68 13.38
CA MET A 1 -12.51 25.39 12.05
C MET A 1 -12.19 23.93 11.74
N SER A 2 -13.14 23.04 12.04
CA SER A 2 -13.01 21.59 11.80
C SER A 2 -13.26 21.35 10.31
N GLY A 3 -12.20 21.19 9.54
CA GLY A 3 -12.28 20.71 8.16
C GLY A 3 -12.44 19.20 8.22
N THR A 4 -13.67 18.69 8.17
CA THR A 4 -13.92 17.32 7.74
C THR A 4 -13.32 17.17 6.36
N ALA A 5 -12.20 16.45 6.25
CA ALA A 5 -11.64 16.07 4.96
C ALA A 5 -12.78 15.41 4.18
N ALA A 6 -13.14 16.00 3.04
CA ALA A 6 -14.06 15.35 2.12
C ALA A 6 -13.52 13.94 1.87
N SER A 7 -14.36 12.92 2.01
CA SER A 7 -14.01 11.59 1.52
C SER A 7 -13.71 11.74 0.04
N GLU A 8 -12.43 11.79 -0.33
CA GLU A 8 -12.07 11.71 -1.73
C GLU A 8 -12.62 10.39 -2.25
N ASP A 9 -13.32 10.42 -3.39
CA ASP A 9 -13.82 9.20 -4.02
C ASP A 9 -12.66 8.21 -4.14
N THR A 10 -12.87 6.96 -3.75
CA THR A 10 -11.88 5.89 -3.87
C THR A 10 -12.28 4.89 -4.94
N THR A 11 -11.29 4.27 -5.59
CA THR A 11 -11.48 3.11 -6.45
C THR A 11 -10.87 1.87 -5.78
N ASP A 12 -11.45 0.70 -6.06
CA ASP A 12 -10.95 -0.58 -5.56
C ASP A 12 -10.26 -1.35 -6.70
N ASP A 13 -8.95 -1.17 -6.79
CA ASP A 13 -8.15 -1.65 -7.91
C ASP A 13 -7.56 -3.05 -7.61
N GLY A 14 -7.50 -3.90 -8.63
CA GLY A 14 -6.91 -5.23 -8.52
C GLY A 14 -5.41 -5.21 -8.81
N PHE A 15 -4.62 -5.83 -7.93
CA PHE A 15 -3.20 -6.12 -8.15
C PHE A 15 -2.95 -7.63 -8.05
N LEU A 16 -1.87 -8.10 -8.70
CA LEU A 16 -1.47 -9.51 -8.70
C LEU A 16 -2.62 -10.45 -9.13
N ASP A 17 -3.27 -10.14 -10.25
CA ASP A 17 -4.44 -10.89 -10.76
C ASP A 17 -5.62 -10.92 -9.76
N GLY A 18 -5.85 -9.79 -9.08
CA GLY A 18 -6.94 -9.63 -8.12
C GLY A 18 -6.71 -10.27 -6.75
N ARG A 19 -5.53 -10.86 -6.50
CA ARG A 19 -5.16 -11.36 -5.16
C ARG A 19 -5.09 -10.25 -4.12
N LEU A 20 -4.81 -9.03 -4.55
CA LEU A 20 -4.89 -7.83 -3.71
C LEU A 20 -5.97 -6.90 -4.28
N LYS A 21 -6.81 -6.37 -3.38
CA LYS A 21 -7.86 -5.40 -3.67
C LYS A 21 -7.58 -4.13 -2.87
N ILE A 22 -7.07 -3.12 -3.57
CA ILE A 22 -6.46 -1.93 -2.97
C ILE A 22 -7.36 -0.73 -3.21
N LEU A 23 -7.78 -0.09 -2.13
CA LEU A 23 -8.38 1.23 -2.17
C LEU A 23 -7.33 2.27 -2.55
N GLN A 24 -7.62 3.03 -3.60
CA GLN A 24 -6.82 4.15 -4.06
C GLN A 24 -7.70 5.40 -4.20
N PRO A 25 -7.16 6.61 -3.99
CA PRO A 25 -7.85 7.82 -4.41
C PRO A 25 -8.21 7.74 -5.90
N ALA A 26 -9.44 8.11 -6.26
CA ALA A 26 -9.92 8.14 -7.65
C ALA A 26 -9.11 9.14 -8.51
N LYS A 27 -8.53 10.15 -7.87
CA LYS A 27 -7.68 11.19 -8.48
C LYS A 27 -6.47 11.46 -7.59
N GLY A 28 -5.36 11.91 -8.19
CA GLY A 28 -4.14 12.22 -7.46
C GLY A 28 -3.19 11.02 -7.38
N TYR A 29 -2.57 10.80 -6.22
CA TYR A 29 -1.63 9.70 -6.02
C TYR A 29 -2.31 8.35 -6.29
N ARG A 30 -1.69 7.55 -7.16
CA ARG A 30 -2.11 6.19 -7.48
C ARG A 30 -0.87 5.35 -7.72
N ALA A 31 -0.81 4.19 -7.06
CA ALA A 31 0.20 3.19 -7.31
C ALA A 31 -0.11 2.44 -8.61
N GLY A 32 0.95 2.07 -9.33
CA GLY A 32 0.86 1.33 -10.58
C GLY A 32 1.79 0.13 -10.62
N LEU A 33 2.26 -0.18 -11.83
CA LEU A 33 3.18 -1.29 -12.08
C LEU A 33 4.52 -1.12 -11.35
N ASP A 34 4.97 0.10 -11.17
CA ASP A 34 6.22 0.44 -10.46
C ASP A 34 6.26 -0.11 -9.03
N ALA A 35 5.18 0.01 -8.27
CA ALA A 35 5.07 -0.56 -6.92
C ALA A 35 5.20 -2.09 -6.92
N VAL A 36 4.63 -2.76 -7.93
CA VAL A 36 4.73 -4.22 -8.10
C VAL A 36 6.16 -4.63 -8.46
N LEU A 37 6.80 -3.90 -9.38
CA LEU A 37 8.18 -4.16 -9.78
C LEU A 37 9.16 -3.90 -8.64
N LEU A 38 8.95 -2.84 -7.85
CA LEU A 38 9.72 -2.57 -6.64
C LEU A 38 9.60 -3.73 -5.66
N ALA A 39 8.37 -4.16 -5.35
CA ALA A 39 8.13 -5.31 -4.47
C ALA A 39 8.79 -6.58 -4.99
N ALA A 40 8.86 -6.81 -6.31
CA ALA A 40 9.54 -7.96 -6.91
C ALA A 40 11.08 -7.88 -6.81
N ALA A 41 11.65 -6.68 -6.91
CA ALA A 41 13.09 -6.46 -6.90
C ALA A 41 13.72 -6.59 -5.50
N VAL A 42 12.94 -6.44 -4.42
CA VAL A 42 13.45 -6.53 -3.05
C VAL A 42 13.81 -7.99 -2.70
N PRO A 43 15.06 -8.32 -2.32
CA PRO A 43 15.50 -9.69 -2.06
C PRO A 43 15.15 -10.15 -0.62
N ALA A 44 13.97 -9.79 -0.12
CA ALA A 44 13.54 -10.09 1.24
C ALA A 44 13.30 -11.59 1.47
N ARG A 45 13.52 -12.03 2.70
CA ARG A 45 13.36 -13.42 3.16
C ARG A 45 12.43 -13.48 4.38
N ALA A 46 11.75 -14.61 4.54
CA ALA A 46 10.89 -14.85 5.69
C ALA A 46 11.63 -14.58 7.02
N GLY A 47 10.97 -13.91 7.95
CA GLY A 47 11.53 -13.50 9.24
C GLY A 47 12.30 -12.18 9.22
N GLU A 48 12.52 -11.57 8.05
CA GLU A 48 13.13 -10.24 7.95
C GLU A 48 12.13 -9.11 8.19
N ARG A 49 12.70 -7.93 8.49
CA ARG A 49 11.97 -6.68 8.69
C ARG A 49 12.23 -5.75 7.51
N VAL A 50 11.18 -5.14 6.99
CA VAL A 50 11.26 -4.21 5.85
C VAL A 50 10.61 -2.88 6.21
N LEU A 51 11.23 -1.79 5.77
CA LEU A 51 10.69 -0.43 5.89
C LEU A 51 10.42 0.14 4.50
N GLU A 52 9.19 0.60 4.26
CA GLU A 52 8.84 1.41 3.10
C GLU A 52 8.71 2.89 3.50
N ALA A 53 9.53 3.75 2.89
CA ALA A 53 9.46 5.19 3.07
C ALA A 53 8.64 5.83 1.94
N GLY A 54 7.53 6.48 2.30
CA GLY A 54 6.53 6.95 1.33
C GLY A 54 5.59 5.83 0.90
N ALA A 55 4.98 5.14 1.87
CA ALA A 55 4.19 3.93 1.63
C ALA A 55 2.89 4.18 0.85
N GLY A 56 2.44 5.43 0.72
CA GLY A 56 1.19 5.77 0.03
C GLY A 56 0.02 4.96 0.60
N VAL A 57 -0.67 4.21 -0.27
CA VAL A 57 -1.78 3.31 0.11
C VAL A 57 -1.34 1.86 0.36
N GLY A 58 -0.03 1.60 0.42
CA GLY A 58 0.57 0.33 0.86
C GLY A 58 0.84 -0.70 -0.24
N VAL A 59 0.74 -0.36 -1.53
CA VAL A 59 0.78 -1.35 -2.62
C VAL A 59 2.10 -2.13 -2.68
N ALA A 60 3.26 -1.47 -2.60
CA ALA A 60 4.53 -2.17 -2.70
C ALA A 60 4.76 -3.07 -1.47
N SER A 61 4.51 -2.56 -0.26
CA SER A 61 4.50 -3.34 0.99
C SER A 61 3.60 -4.58 0.93
N LEU A 62 2.34 -4.42 0.49
CA LEU A 62 1.38 -5.53 0.41
C LEU A 62 1.76 -6.54 -0.68
N CYS A 63 2.28 -6.07 -1.83
CA CYS A 63 2.82 -6.94 -2.86
C CYS A 63 4.02 -7.74 -2.35
N LEU A 64 4.91 -7.11 -1.58
CA LEU A 64 6.07 -7.77 -0.97
C LEU A 64 5.65 -8.81 0.07
N ALA A 65 4.74 -8.45 0.98
CA ALA A 65 4.21 -9.34 2.00
C ALA A 65 3.41 -10.52 1.41
N SER A 66 2.73 -10.31 0.28
CA SER A 66 2.05 -11.37 -0.46
C SER A 66 3.04 -12.35 -1.11
N ARG A 67 4.19 -11.85 -1.60
CA ARG A 67 5.23 -12.67 -2.24
C ARG A 67 6.08 -13.45 -1.22
N VAL A 68 6.35 -12.87 -0.06
CA VAL A 68 7.23 -13.43 0.98
C VAL A 68 6.49 -13.51 2.32
N SER A 69 6.00 -14.71 2.63
CA SER A 69 5.32 -14.98 3.90
C SER A 69 6.27 -14.81 5.09
N GLY A 70 5.76 -14.26 6.19
CA GLY A 70 6.52 -14.12 7.45
C GLY A 70 7.42 -12.89 7.52
N LEU A 71 7.24 -11.90 6.64
CA LEU A 71 7.85 -10.58 6.79
C LEU A 71 7.11 -9.74 7.83
N GLU A 72 7.87 -8.91 8.54
CA GLU A 72 7.33 -7.77 9.31
C GLU A 72 7.60 -6.51 8.49
N VAL A 73 6.54 -5.86 8.00
CA VAL A 73 6.64 -4.67 7.14
C VAL A 73 6.14 -3.45 7.88
N ALA A 74 6.96 -2.41 7.94
CA ALA A 74 6.60 -1.10 8.45
C ALA A 74 6.52 -0.11 7.29
N GLY A 75 5.47 0.71 7.26
CA GLY A 75 5.32 1.80 6.29
C GLY A 75 5.34 3.16 6.97
N ILE A 76 6.04 4.12 6.38
CA ILE A 76 5.99 5.53 6.76
C ILE A 76 5.34 6.30 5.63
N GLU A 77 4.29 7.06 5.92
CA GLU A 77 3.60 7.93 4.96
C GLU A 77 3.36 9.31 5.59
N LEU A 78 3.63 10.36 4.81
CA LEU A 78 3.49 11.74 5.24
C LEU A 78 2.02 12.21 5.19
N GLN A 79 1.27 11.73 4.19
CA GLN A 79 -0.09 12.18 3.92
C GLN A 79 -1.11 11.34 4.72
N PRO A 80 -1.79 11.91 5.73
CA PRO A 80 -2.71 11.15 6.58
C PRO A 80 -3.84 10.41 5.82
N PRO A 81 -4.44 10.98 4.74
CA PRO A 81 -5.45 10.25 3.97
C PRO A 81 -4.92 8.98 3.32
N LEU A 82 -3.70 9.01 2.77
CA LEU A 82 -3.08 7.83 2.15
C LEU A 82 -2.72 6.79 3.22
N ALA A 83 -2.19 7.23 4.37
CA ALA A 83 -1.89 6.36 5.50
C ALA A 83 -3.15 5.67 6.05
N ALA A 84 -4.29 6.36 6.10
CA ALA A 84 -5.57 5.77 6.49
C ALA A 84 -6.00 4.68 5.50
N LEU A 85 -5.95 4.95 4.20
CA LEU A 85 -6.23 3.94 3.16
C LEU A 85 -5.27 2.76 3.21
N ALA A 86 -3.98 2.99 3.49
CA ALA A 86 -3.03 1.90 3.70
C ALA A 86 -3.45 1.00 4.88
N GLY A 87 -3.88 1.59 6.00
CA GLY A 87 -4.40 0.84 7.14
C GLY A 87 -5.64 0.00 6.81
N GLU A 88 -6.56 0.56 6.00
CA GLU A 88 -7.72 -0.18 5.49
C GLU A 88 -7.30 -1.33 4.57
N ASN A 89 -6.37 -1.09 3.64
CA ASN A 89 -5.86 -2.10 2.71
C ASN A 89 -5.13 -3.24 3.42
N ILE A 90 -4.42 -2.95 4.52
CA ILE A 90 -3.74 -3.97 5.35
C ILE A 90 -4.73 -4.88 6.06
N SER A 91 -5.94 -4.38 6.38
CA SER A 91 -6.94 -5.11 7.15
C SER A 91 -7.84 -6.02 6.29
N ARG A 92 -7.63 -6.06 4.97
CA ARG A 92 -8.40 -6.84 3.99
C ARG A 92 -7.71 -8.16 3.66
#